data_AF-A0A7C4X5U8-F1
#
_entry.id   AF-A0A7C4X5U8-F1
#
_cell.length_a   1.000
_cell.length_b   1.000
_cell.length_c   1.000
_cell.angle_alpha   90.00
_cell.angle_beta   90.00
_cell.angle_gamma   90.00
#
_symmetry.space_group_name_H-M   'P 1'
#
loop_
_entity.id
_entity.type
_entity.pdbx_description
1 polymer ?
#
loop_
_entity_poly.entity_id
_entity_poly.type
_entity_poly.pdbx_seq_one_letter_code
_entity_poly.pdbx_strand_id
1 'polypeptide(L)'
;MPSDHPDPAGGGTIAVLRTKFLDPDEEELIHEQTLTSLADIGVMILSPSVLAMLKDAGAEVDPTRNVAHIPEGLVREALQKAPKRIRYCAREPRHEFEIPAPSHPYTATNGLAVHIPDLETGEDHSSTRADLASFTRLADALDPVDYLWTSLTATEVPEASHGLHELWVTMQNTSKHVESITVVSAEDARMQIALASLVAGGADALRKRPIISVVACPVAPLSFSRGPVEAQVEFARAGVPVLSMSMCLGGTTSPVTLAGTLATINAENLASLVIDQVAAPGSPHIYTSDSTPVD
;
A
#
# COMPACT_ATOMS: atom_id res chain seq x y z
N MET A 1 15.35 31.94 1.56
CA MET A 1 14.46 32.84 0.80
C MET A 1 13.55 31.94 -0.01
N PRO A 2 12.28 31.76 0.37
CA PRO A 2 11.34 31.03 -0.47
C PRO A 2 11.05 31.89 -1.70
N SER A 3 11.19 31.32 -2.89
CA SER A 3 10.86 31.97 -4.15
C SER A 3 9.36 31.84 -4.41
N ASP A 4 8.67 32.97 -4.38
CA ASP A 4 7.26 33.09 -4.78
C ASP A 4 7.13 32.87 -6.30
N HIS A 5 6.51 31.76 -6.69
CA HIS A 5 5.87 31.63 -7.99
C HIS A 5 4.36 31.81 -7.80
N PRO A 6 3.71 32.74 -8.52
CA PRO A 6 2.27 32.95 -8.39
C PRO A 6 1.50 31.86 -9.13
N ASP A 7 0.51 31.28 -8.45
CA ASP A 7 -0.49 30.37 -9.00
C ASP A 7 -1.43 31.14 -9.97
N PRO A 8 -1.60 30.69 -11.23
CA PRO A 8 -2.39 31.42 -12.23
C PRO A 8 -3.92 31.27 -12.09
N ALA A 9 -4.44 30.60 -11.06
CA ALA A 9 -5.88 30.56 -10.79
C ALA A 9 -6.18 31.18 -9.41
N GLY A 10 -7.09 32.15 -9.36
CA GLY A 10 -7.48 32.89 -8.15
C GLY A 10 -8.21 32.07 -7.08
N GLY A 11 -7.57 31.02 -6.57
CA GLY A 11 -7.96 30.29 -5.36
C GLY A 11 -7.08 30.74 -4.20
N GLY A 12 -7.68 31.06 -3.05
CA GLY A 12 -6.94 31.42 -1.86
C GLY A 12 -5.92 30.34 -1.49
N THR A 13 -4.76 30.76 -1.00
CA THR A 13 -3.73 29.84 -0.49
C THR A 13 -4.28 29.13 0.74
N ILE A 14 -4.73 27.89 0.57
CA ILE A 14 -5.10 27.03 1.71
C ILE A 14 -3.80 26.74 2.46
N ALA A 15 -3.69 27.22 3.69
CA ALA A 15 -2.59 26.88 4.56
C ALA A 15 -2.65 25.38 4.88
N VAL A 16 -1.66 24.62 4.42
CA VAL A 16 -1.53 23.20 4.78
C VAL A 16 -0.63 23.10 6.00
N LEU A 17 -1.22 22.69 7.12
CA LEU A 17 -0.47 22.44 8.35
C LEU A 17 0.41 21.20 8.15
N ARG A 18 1.73 21.38 8.21
CA ARG A 18 2.68 20.27 8.40
C ARG A 18 3.11 20.26 9.86
N THR A 19 2.63 19.27 10.61
CA THR A 19 3.08 19.02 11.98
C THR A 19 4.27 18.06 11.97
N LYS A 20 5.35 18.44 12.64
CA LYS A 20 6.47 17.55 12.94
C LYS A 20 6.43 17.27 14.44
N PHE A 21 6.24 16.01 14.81
CA PHE A 21 6.09 15.58 16.21
C PHE A 21 7.40 15.12 16.84
N LEU A 22 8.33 14.63 16.02
CA LEU A 22 9.65 14.16 16.45
C LEU A 22 10.71 15.18 16.07
N ASP A 23 11.74 15.35 16.88
CA ASP A 23 12.95 16.05 16.44
C ASP A 23 13.88 15.12 15.62
N PRO A 24 14.93 15.66 14.97
CA PRO A 24 15.83 14.85 14.16
C PRO A 24 16.56 13.74 14.94
N ASP A 25 16.88 13.95 16.21
CA ASP A 25 17.61 12.98 17.03
C ASP A 25 16.66 11.81 17.40
N GLU A 26 15.38 12.12 17.64
CA GLU A 26 14.33 11.12 17.85
C GLU A 26 14.02 10.31 16.57
N GLU A 27 14.00 10.97 15.40
CA GLU A 27 13.87 10.29 14.10
C GLU A 27 15.04 9.33 13.86
N GLU A 28 16.27 9.77 14.14
CA GLU A 28 17.48 8.94 14.00
C GLU A 28 17.47 7.76 14.98
N LEU A 29 17.09 8.00 16.24
CA LEU A 29 16.95 6.93 17.24
C LEU A 29 15.96 5.85 16.77
N ILE A 30 14.78 6.23 16.30
CA ILE A 30 13.80 5.26 15.78
C ILE A 30 14.38 4.50 14.59
N HIS A 31 15.06 5.20 13.67
CA HIS A 31 15.66 4.56 12.51
C HIS A 31 16.74 3.54 12.91
N GLU A 32 17.65 3.89 13.81
CA GLU A 32 18.71 2.99 14.30
C GLU A 32 18.15 1.76 15.02
N GLN A 33 17.12 1.95 15.85
CA GLN A 33 16.44 0.83 16.53
C GLN A 33 15.70 -0.07 15.54
N THR A 34 15.10 0.50 14.49
CA THR A 34 14.51 -0.25 13.39
C THR A 34 15.56 -1.10 12.66
N LEU A 35 16.71 -0.52 12.30
CA LEU A 35 17.78 -1.24 11.62
C LEU A 35 18.35 -2.37 12.48
N THR A 36 18.52 -2.12 13.78
CA THR A 36 18.93 -3.13 14.75
C THR A 36 17.90 -4.26 14.83
N SER A 37 16.61 -3.93 14.89
CA SER A 37 15.53 -4.93 14.90
C SER A 37 15.51 -5.78 13.63
N LEU A 38 15.69 -5.17 12.46
CA LEU A 38 15.74 -5.90 11.19
C LEU A 38 16.96 -6.83 11.08
N ALA A 39 18.11 -6.43 11.63
CA ALA A 39 19.32 -7.23 11.62
C ALA A 39 19.26 -8.36 12.67
N ASP A 40 18.89 -8.05 13.92
CA ASP A 40 19.01 -8.98 15.04
C ASP A 40 17.78 -9.87 15.22
N ILE A 41 16.58 -9.32 15.03
CA ILE A 41 15.30 -10.05 15.18
C ILE A 41 14.85 -10.60 13.82
N GLY A 42 14.97 -9.79 12.77
CA GLY A 42 14.52 -10.14 11.43
C GLY A 42 13.00 -10.07 11.26
N VAL A 43 12.54 -10.49 10.08
CA VAL A 43 11.12 -10.58 9.72
C VAL A 43 10.76 -12.01 9.33
N MET A 44 9.61 -12.49 9.80
CA MET A 44 9.11 -13.81 9.42
C MET A 44 8.47 -13.73 8.03
N ILE A 45 8.88 -14.59 7.10
CA ILE A 45 8.37 -14.62 5.73
C ILE A 45 7.95 -16.05 5.40
N LEU A 46 6.64 -16.28 5.31
CA LEU A 46 6.10 -17.63 5.10
C LEU A 46 6.21 -18.14 3.65
N SER A 47 6.83 -17.38 2.76
CA SER A 47 7.10 -17.78 1.38
C SER A 47 8.57 -18.22 1.22
N PRO A 48 8.81 -19.51 0.90
CA PRO A 48 10.16 -20.00 0.61
C PRO A 48 10.83 -19.32 -0.59
N SER A 49 10.06 -18.90 -1.59
CA SER A 49 10.60 -18.23 -2.78
C SER A 49 11.07 -16.81 -2.47
N VAL A 50 10.33 -16.08 -1.63
CA VAL A 50 10.73 -14.73 -1.17
C VAL A 50 11.93 -14.81 -0.23
N LEU A 51 11.97 -15.80 0.68
CA LEU A 51 13.15 -16.05 1.52
C LEU A 51 14.40 -16.33 0.68
N ALA A 52 14.30 -17.21 -0.33
CA ALA A 52 15.42 -17.49 -1.23
C ALA A 52 15.88 -16.23 -1.97
N MET A 53 14.93 -15.43 -2.47
CA MET A 53 15.22 -14.16 -3.14
C MET A 53 15.97 -13.17 -2.23
N LEU A 54 15.56 -13.03 -0.97
CA LEU A 54 16.25 -12.17 -0.01
C LEU A 54 17.63 -12.71 0.37
N LYS A 55 17.77 -14.04 0.53
CA LYS A 55 19.06 -14.68 0.78
C LYS A 55 20.05 -14.41 -0.36
N ASP A 56 19.60 -14.54 -1.60
CA ASP A 56 20.42 -14.27 -2.79
C ASP A 56 20.82 -12.78 -2.87
N ALA A 57 20.03 -11.89 -2.29
CA ALA A 57 20.32 -10.46 -2.16
C ALA A 57 21.21 -10.10 -0.95
N GLY A 58 21.59 -11.07 -0.13
CA GLY A 58 22.51 -10.88 1.00
C GLY A 58 21.84 -10.79 2.38
N ALA A 59 20.55 -11.10 2.51
CA ALA A 59 19.94 -11.31 3.82
C ALA A 59 20.40 -12.66 4.42
N GLU A 60 20.54 -12.72 5.75
CA GLU A 60 20.74 -13.98 6.45
C GLU A 60 19.37 -14.62 6.71
N VAL A 61 19.20 -15.88 6.32
CA VAL A 61 17.91 -16.58 6.46
C VAL A 61 18.05 -17.77 7.38
N ASP A 62 17.21 -17.81 8.42
CA ASP A 62 16.92 -19.01 9.20
C ASP A 62 15.75 -19.76 8.56
N PRO A 63 16.01 -20.84 7.79
CA PRO A 63 14.95 -21.58 7.11
C PRO A 63 14.10 -22.42 8.07
N THR A 64 14.55 -22.65 9.30
CA THR A 64 13.79 -23.43 10.29
C THR A 64 12.69 -22.59 10.93
N ARG A 65 12.93 -21.28 11.07
CA ARG A 65 11.99 -20.30 11.61
C ARG A 65 11.28 -19.47 10.55
N ASN A 66 11.67 -19.60 9.29
CA ASN A 66 11.24 -18.75 8.18
C ASN A 66 11.54 -17.27 8.43
N VAL A 67 12.69 -16.96 9.03
CA VAL A 67 13.08 -15.58 9.38
C VAL A 67 14.18 -15.10 8.44
N ALA A 68 14.01 -13.91 7.89
CA ALA A 68 15.05 -13.17 7.17
C ALA A 68 15.56 -12.02 8.04
N HIS A 69 16.85 -12.03 8.34
CA HIS A 69 17.59 -10.95 8.96
C HIS A 69 18.09 -10.01 7.87
N ILE A 70 17.60 -8.77 7.88
CA ILE A 70 17.84 -7.80 6.82
C ILE A 70 18.93 -6.83 7.29
N PRO A 71 20.15 -6.89 6.73
CA PRO A 71 21.24 -6.02 7.15
C PRO A 71 21.00 -4.57 6.68
N GLU A 72 21.55 -3.59 7.42
CA GLU A 72 21.44 -2.16 7.09
C GLU A 72 21.83 -1.86 5.64
N GLY A 73 22.88 -2.51 5.13
CA GLY A 73 23.34 -2.31 3.75
C GLY A 73 22.24 -2.57 2.71
N LEU A 74 21.43 -3.61 2.93
CA LEU A 74 20.34 -3.98 2.02
C LEU A 74 19.18 -2.97 2.12
N VAL A 75 18.86 -2.49 3.33
CA VAL A 75 17.88 -1.41 3.55
C VAL A 75 18.33 -0.13 2.85
N ARG A 76 19.59 0.27 3.01
CA ARG A 76 20.16 1.47 2.40
C ARG A 76 20.13 1.39 0.87
N GLU A 77 20.47 0.24 0.30
CA GLU A 77 20.41 0.00 -1.14
C GLU A 77 18.97 0.10 -1.67
N ALA A 78 18.00 -0.50 -0.96
CA ALA A 78 16.59 -0.39 -1.32
C ALA A 78 16.09 1.07 -1.28
N LEU A 79 16.42 1.81 -0.22
CA LEU A 79 16.10 3.24 -0.11
C LEU A 79 16.71 4.07 -1.24
N GLN A 80 17.89 3.73 -1.75
CA GLN A 80 18.52 4.43 -2.87
C GLN A 80 17.83 4.13 -4.21
N LYS A 81 17.44 2.87 -4.44
CA LYS A 81 16.77 2.44 -5.67
C LYS A 81 15.33 2.95 -5.80
N ALA A 82 14.64 3.08 -4.67
CA ALA A 82 13.23 3.44 -4.64
C ALA A 82 12.97 4.85 -5.21
N PRO A 83 11.99 5.00 -6.12
CA PRO A 83 11.66 6.31 -6.68
C PRO A 83 11.15 7.25 -5.60
N LYS A 84 11.59 8.52 -5.64
CA LYS A 84 11.20 9.55 -4.67
C LYS A 84 9.92 10.28 -5.02
N ARG A 85 9.42 10.07 -6.23
CA ARG A 85 8.14 10.61 -6.71
C ARG A 85 7.45 9.53 -7.53
N ILE A 86 6.17 9.33 -7.27
CA ILE A 86 5.35 8.30 -7.90
C ILE A 86 4.12 8.98 -8.48
N ARG A 87 3.90 8.76 -9.77
CA ARG A 87 2.70 9.26 -10.46
C ARG A 87 1.58 8.24 -10.34
N TYR A 88 0.51 8.61 -9.68
CA TYR A 88 -0.75 7.88 -9.70
C TYR A 88 -1.42 8.19 -11.03
N CYS A 89 -1.41 7.21 -11.93
CA CYS A 89 -2.07 7.36 -13.24
C CYS A 89 -3.53 6.94 -13.13
N ALA A 90 -4.38 7.41 -14.03
CA ALA A 90 -5.80 7.11 -14.01
C ALA A 90 -6.26 6.74 -15.41
N ARG A 91 -7.47 6.17 -15.54
CA ARG A 91 -8.03 5.89 -16.87
C ARG A 91 -8.19 7.18 -17.66
N GLU A 92 -8.61 8.26 -17.01
CA GLU A 92 -8.60 9.60 -17.59
C GLU A 92 -7.45 10.45 -17.03
N PRO A 93 -6.56 10.99 -17.88
CA PRO A 93 -5.38 11.75 -17.44
C PRO A 93 -5.64 12.97 -16.55
N ARG A 94 -6.87 13.48 -16.51
CA ARG A 94 -7.25 14.63 -15.67
C ARG A 94 -7.31 14.30 -14.17
N HIS A 95 -7.39 13.02 -13.81
CA HIS A 95 -7.42 12.55 -12.42
C HIS A 95 -6.05 12.10 -11.91
N GLU A 96 -5.00 12.38 -12.65
CA GLU A 96 -3.65 11.95 -12.28
C GLU A 96 -3.00 12.93 -11.33
N PHE A 97 -2.25 12.39 -10.40
CA PHE A 97 -1.52 13.16 -9.42
C PHE A 97 -0.17 12.51 -9.10
N GLU A 98 0.66 13.23 -8.36
CA GLU A 98 2.00 12.78 -7.97
C GLU A 98 2.12 12.81 -6.45
N ILE A 99 2.68 11.74 -5.88
CA ILE A 99 3.11 11.71 -4.48
C ILE A 99 4.64 11.84 -4.40
N PRO A 100 5.19 12.55 -3.41
CA PRO A 100 4.50 13.30 -2.35
C PRO A 100 3.68 14.48 -2.88
N ALA A 101 2.51 14.71 -2.29
CA ALA A 101 1.61 15.78 -2.71
C ALA A 101 2.26 17.17 -2.51
N PRO A 102 2.13 18.11 -3.48
CA PRO A 102 2.77 19.41 -3.42
C PRO A 102 2.14 20.35 -2.37
N SER A 103 0.85 20.17 -2.09
CA SER A 103 0.09 21.01 -1.16
C SER A 103 -0.64 20.16 -0.13
N HIS A 104 -1.86 19.71 -0.41
CA HIS A 104 -2.73 18.98 0.51
C HIS A 104 -2.66 17.47 0.26
N PRO A 105 -3.00 16.64 1.27
CA PRO A 105 -3.15 15.20 1.08
C PRO A 105 -4.22 14.90 0.04
N TYR A 106 -3.97 13.90 -0.80
CA TYR A 106 -5.01 13.29 -1.62
C TYR A 106 -5.92 12.45 -0.73
N THR A 107 -7.20 12.38 -1.08
CA THR A 107 -8.18 11.60 -0.32
C THR A 107 -8.75 10.47 -1.17
N ALA A 108 -9.08 9.37 -0.49
CA ALA A 108 -9.72 8.22 -1.08
C ALA A 108 -10.82 7.68 -0.18
N THR A 109 -11.63 6.80 -0.74
CA THR A 109 -12.51 5.93 0.04
C THR A 109 -11.70 4.96 0.90
N ASN A 110 -12.31 4.45 1.98
CA ASN A 110 -11.77 3.30 2.71
C ASN A 110 -12.25 1.97 2.08
N GLY A 111 -11.60 0.86 2.42
CA GLY A 111 -11.75 -0.47 1.82
C GLY A 111 -12.61 -1.47 2.59
N LEU A 112 -13.11 -2.48 1.84
CA LEU A 112 -13.55 -3.80 2.31
C LEU A 112 -14.61 -3.90 3.42
N ALA A 113 -15.56 -2.97 3.51
CA ALA A 113 -16.71 -3.22 4.38
C ALA A 113 -17.54 -4.41 3.84
N VAL A 114 -17.94 -5.31 4.74
CA VAL A 114 -18.73 -6.53 4.43
C VAL A 114 -20.22 -6.37 4.73
N HIS A 115 -20.58 -5.34 5.50
CA HIS A 115 -21.94 -5.02 5.92
C HIS A 115 -22.27 -3.57 5.62
N ILE A 116 -23.50 -3.32 5.19
CA ILE A 116 -24.01 -1.99 4.87
C ILE A 116 -25.29 -1.79 5.67
N PRO A 117 -25.35 -0.75 6.52
CA PRO A 117 -26.60 -0.36 7.16
C PRO A 117 -27.50 0.31 6.13
N ASP A 118 -28.73 -0.18 5.99
CA ASP A 118 -29.77 0.51 5.23
C ASP A 118 -30.15 1.80 5.96
N LEU A 119 -30.05 2.93 5.27
CA LEU A 119 -30.29 4.26 5.87
C LEU A 119 -31.77 4.53 6.17
N GLU A 120 -32.70 3.83 5.53
CA GLU A 120 -34.14 3.99 5.73
C GLU A 120 -34.66 3.06 6.83
N THR A 121 -34.23 1.80 6.84
CA THR A 121 -34.71 0.78 7.78
C THR A 121 -33.81 0.62 9.02
N GLY A 122 -32.53 0.95 8.90
CA GLY A 122 -31.51 0.69 9.92
C GLY A 122 -31.07 -0.77 10.01
N GLU A 123 -31.52 -1.64 9.11
CA GLU A 123 -31.12 -3.04 9.05
C GLU A 123 -29.84 -3.23 8.23
N ASP A 124 -28.93 -4.07 8.71
CA ASP A 124 -27.70 -4.39 7.99
C ASP A 124 -27.94 -5.47 6.93
N HIS A 125 -27.31 -5.32 5.77
CA HIS A 125 -27.19 -6.38 4.78
C HIS A 125 -25.74 -6.62 4.36
N SER A 126 -25.45 -7.81 3.83
CA SER A 126 -24.13 -8.13 3.28
C SER A 126 -23.89 -7.36 1.98
N SER A 127 -22.66 -6.88 1.80
CA SER A 127 -22.26 -6.11 0.62
C SER A 127 -22.18 -6.98 -0.64
N THR A 128 -22.65 -6.43 -1.75
CA THR A 128 -22.66 -7.07 -3.08
C THR A 128 -21.82 -6.31 -4.09
N ARG A 129 -21.60 -6.87 -5.28
CA ARG A 129 -20.99 -6.11 -6.39
C ARG A 129 -21.86 -4.95 -6.86
N ALA A 130 -23.18 -5.06 -6.72
CA ALA A 130 -24.10 -3.98 -7.07
C ALA A 130 -23.94 -2.78 -6.11
N ASP A 131 -23.72 -3.06 -4.83
CA ASP A 131 -23.40 -2.04 -3.84
C ASP A 131 -22.05 -1.40 -4.15
N LEU A 132 -21.02 -2.22 -4.42
CA LEU A 132 -19.69 -1.72 -4.78
C LEU A 132 -19.74 -0.79 -6.01
N ALA A 133 -20.49 -1.16 -7.05
CA ALA A 133 -20.68 -0.31 -8.21
C ALA A 133 -21.38 1.02 -7.87
N SER A 134 -22.34 1.00 -6.94
CA SER A 134 -23.07 2.19 -6.52
C SER A 134 -22.21 3.11 -5.66
N PHE A 135 -21.47 2.58 -4.67
CA PHE A 135 -20.49 3.31 -3.88
C PHE A 135 -19.37 3.88 -4.74
N THR A 136 -18.86 3.10 -5.71
CA THR A 136 -17.82 3.56 -6.65
C THR A 136 -18.30 4.76 -7.45
N ARG A 137 -19.52 4.72 -8.01
CA ARG A 137 -20.08 5.85 -8.78
C ARG A 137 -20.32 7.08 -7.92
N LEU A 138 -20.77 6.88 -6.67
CA LEU A 138 -20.92 7.98 -5.71
C LEU A 138 -19.55 8.64 -5.45
N ALA A 139 -18.53 7.86 -5.11
CA ALA A 139 -17.18 8.35 -4.86
C ALA A 139 -16.52 8.98 -6.11
N ASP A 140 -16.78 8.45 -7.31
CA ASP A 140 -16.32 9.05 -8.57
C ASP A 140 -16.93 10.45 -8.77
N ALA A 141 -18.19 10.65 -8.39
CA ALA A 141 -18.90 11.92 -8.50
C ALA A 141 -18.52 12.96 -7.43
N LEU A 142 -17.83 12.57 -6.36
CA LEU A 142 -17.39 13.48 -5.30
C LEU A 142 -16.07 14.16 -5.69
N ASP A 143 -16.09 15.49 -5.79
CA ASP A 143 -14.90 16.31 -6.07
C ASP A 143 -13.76 16.12 -5.05
N PRO A 144 -14.03 15.95 -3.73
CA PRO A 144 -12.94 15.78 -2.77
C PRO A 144 -12.18 14.45 -2.89
N VAL A 145 -12.75 13.43 -3.55
CA VAL A 145 -12.16 12.08 -3.63
C VAL A 145 -11.23 12.02 -4.86
N ASP A 146 -9.93 11.90 -4.65
CA ASP A 146 -8.92 11.93 -5.73
C ASP A 146 -8.73 10.56 -6.40
N TYR A 147 -8.83 9.49 -5.61
CA TYR A 147 -8.72 8.10 -6.07
C TYR A 147 -9.62 7.20 -5.23
N LEU A 148 -9.81 5.95 -5.64
CA LEU A 148 -10.72 5.03 -4.96
C LEU A 148 -10.01 3.78 -4.51
N TRP A 149 -10.30 3.37 -3.28
CA TRP A 149 -10.05 2.02 -2.80
C TRP A 149 -11.24 1.12 -3.19
N THR A 150 -11.01 -0.19 -3.35
CA THR A 150 -12.09 -1.19 -3.42
C THR A 150 -12.88 -1.22 -2.11
N SER A 151 -13.94 -0.42 -2.02
CA SER A 151 -14.58 -0.05 -0.76
C SER A 151 -15.41 -1.11 -0.05
N LEU A 152 -15.89 -2.12 -0.79
CA LEU A 152 -16.78 -3.15 -0.26
C LEU A 152 -16.30 -4.51 -0.71
N THR A 153 -16.47 -5.51 0.15
CA THR A 153 -16.19 -6.89 -0.21
C THR A 153 -17.33 -7.46 -1.05
N ALA A 154 -17.00 -8.18 -2.13
CA ALA A 154 -18.00 -8.86 -2.96
C ALA A 154 -18.48 -10.16 -2.30
N THR A 155 -19.22 -10.10 -1.19
CA THR A 155 -19.53 -11.29 -0.35
C THR A 155 -20.34 -12.38 -1.05
N GLU A 156 -21.01 -12.04 -2.15
CA GLU A 156 -21.82 -12.95 -2.99
C GLU A 156 -21.01 -13.87 -3.92
N VAL A 157 -19.67 -13.74 -3.96
CA VAL A 157 -18.77 -14.58 -4.78
C VAL A 157 -17.79 -15.36 -3.90
N PRO A 158 -17.13 -16.43 -4.41
CA PRO A 158 -16.14 -17.18 -3.64
C PRO A 158 -15.00 -16.29 -3.14
N GLU A 159 -14.58 -16.48 -1.88
CA GLU A 159 -13.53 -15.69 -1.20
C GLU A 159 -12.25 -15.55 -2.01
N ALA A 160 -11.77 -16.64 -2.61
CA ALA A 160 -10.56 -16.64 -3.44
C ALA A 160 -10.65 -15.76 -4.71
N SER A 161 -11.83 -15.23 -5.03
CA SER A 161 -12.10 -14.37 -6.19
C SER A 161 -12.61 -12.98 -5.83
N HIS A 162 -12.68 -12.64 -4.54
CA HIS A 162 -13.10 -11.33 -4.04
C HIS A 162 -12.33 -10.20 -4.72
N GLY A 163 -10.99 -10.21 -4.64
CA GLY A 163 -10.15 -9.14 -5.22
C GLY A 163 -10.32 -8.94 -6.72
N LEU A 164 -10.51 -10.02 -7.50
CA LEU A 164 -10.76 -9.92 -8.94
C LEU A 164 -12.11 -9.26 -9.24
N HIS A 165 -13.14 -9.65 -8.50
CA HIS A 165 -14.47 -9.07 -8.66
C HIS A 165 -14.52 -7.61 -8.20
N GLU A 166 -13.90 -7.31 -7.08
CA GLU A 166 -13.83 -5.98 -6.49
C GLU A 166 -13.10 -5.01 -7.42
N LEU A 167 -11.87 -5.36 -7.82
CA LEU A 167 -11.07 -4.55 -8.72
C LEU A 167 -11.79 -4.33 -10.05
N TRP A 168 -12.35 -5.38 -10.64
CA TRP A 168 -13.05 -5.28 -11.92
C TRP A 168 -14.27 -4.36 -11.84
N VAL A 169 -15.12 -4.53 -10.82
CA VAL A 169 -16.31 -3.71 -10.64
C VAL A 169 -15.93 -2.25 -10.40
N THR A 170 -14.92 -1.98 -9.57
CA THR A 170 -14.46 -0.61 -9.32
C THR A 170 -13.93 0.03 -10.61
N MET A 171 -13.03 -0.64 -11.35
CA MET A 171 -12.50 -0.10 -12.63
C MET A 171 -13.59 0.14 -13.69
N GLN A 172 -14.67 -0.63 -13.69
CA GLN A 172 -15.80 -0.38 -14.61
C GLN A 172 -16.59 0.88 -14.25
N ASN A 173 -16.54 1.32 -13.00
CA ASN A 173 -17.43 2.35 -12.46
C ASN A 173 -16.72 3.67 -12.07
N THR A 174 -15.39 3.76 -12.19
CA THR A 174 -14.64 5.02 -12.03
C THR A 174 -13.67 5.27 -13.17
N SER A 175 -13.35 6.54 -13.40
CA SER A 175 -12.26 6.98 -14.29
C SER A 175 -10.97 7.35 -13.54
N LYS A 176 -11.00 7.40 -12.20
CA LYS A 176 -9.89 7.74 -11.31
C LYS A 176 -8.95 6.53 -11.12
N HIS A 177 -7.84 6.73 -10.41
CA HIS A 177 -6.94 5.64 -10.01
C HIS A 177 -7.65 4.68 -9.04
N VAL A 178 -7.36 3.38 -9.15
CA VAL A 178 -7.96 2.35 -8.27
C VAL A 178 -6.90 1.66 -7.43
N GLU A 179 -7.02 1.78 -6.12
CA GLU A 179 -6.21 1.06 -5.15
C GLU A 179 -6.90 -0.27 -4.80
N SER A 180 -6.19 -1.38 -4.97
CA SER A 180 -6.64 -2.73 -4.61
C SER A 180 -6.02 -3.14 -3.27
N ILE A 181 -6.69 -4.02 -2.51
CA ILE A 181 -6.15 -4.59 -1.25
C ILE A 181 -6.36 -6.10 -1.16
N THR A 182 -7.48 -6.60 -1.68
CA THR A 182 -7.79 -8.03 -1.59
C THR A 182 -6.89 -8.80 -2.55
N VAL A 183 -5.79 -9.33 -2.02
CA VAL A 183 -4.78 -10.04 -2.79
C VAL A 183 -4.31 -11.26 -2.00
N VAL A 184 -4.68 -12.45 -2.45
CA VAL A 184 -4.49 -13.67 -1.67
C VAL A 184 -3.39 -14.60 -2.19
N SER A 185 -2.88 -14.38 -3.41
CA SER A 185 -1.81 -15.19 -4.00
C SER A 185 -1.12 -14.51 -5.19
N ALA A 186 0.04 -15.02 -5.60
CA ALA A 186 0.70 -14.59 -6.83
C ALA A 186 -0.15 -14.83 -8.09
N GLU A 187 -1.00 -15.86 -8.11
CA GLU A 187 -1.92 -16.09 -9.24
C GLU A 187 -2.98 -15.00 -9.31
N ASP A 188 -3.60 -14.68 -8.17
CA ASP A 188 -4.54 -13.57 -8.05
C ASP A 188 -3.91 -12.24 -8.48
N ALA A 189 -2.69 -11.94 -8.01
CA ALA A 189 -1.94 -10.77 -8.45
C ALA A 189 -1.75 -10.71 -9.97
N ARG A 190 -1.31 -11.80 -10.60
CA ARG A 190 -1.15 -11.87 -12.06
C ARG A 190 -2.48 -11.65 -12.80
N MET A 191 -3.58 -12.14 -12.24
CA MET A 191 -4.91 -11.93 -12.81
C MET A 191 -5.38 -10.47 -12.65
N GLN A 192 -5.14 -9.83 -11.50
CA GLN A 192 -5.41 -8.40 -11.30
C GLN A 192 -4.58 -7.51 -12.23
N ILE A 193 -3.29 -7.83 -12.39
CA ILE A 193 -2.39 -7.17 -13.35
C ILE A 193 -2.90 -7.35 -14.78
N ALA A 194 -3.40 -8.53 -15.13
CA ALA A 194 -3.98 -8.78 -16.45
C ALA A 194 -5.25 -7.94 -16.69
N LEU A 195 -6.14 -7.84 -15.71
CA LEU A 195 -7.33 -6.97 -15.79
C LEU A 195 -6.94 -5.50 -15.97
N ALA A 196 -6.02 -4.99 -15.14
CA ALA A 196 -5.53 -3.62 -15.27
C ALA A 196 -4.82 -3.38 -16.61
N SER A 197 -4.07 -4.36 -17.10
CA SER A 197 -3.41 -4.30 -18.42
C SER A 197 -4.43 -4.22 -19.55
N LEU A 198 -5.55 -4.94 -19.48
CA LEU A 198 -6.63 -4.84 -20.47
C LEU A 198 -7.17 -3.41 -20.57
N VAL A 199 -7.36 -2.74 -19.43
CA VAL A 199 -7.86 -1.36 -19.37
C VAL A 199 -6.78 -0.35 -19.81
N ALA A 200 -5.52 -0.56 -19.43
CA ALA A 200 -4.41 0.33 -19.76
C ALA A 200 -3.95 0.25 -21.23
N GLY A 201 -4.38 -0.78 -21.97
CA GLY A 201 -3.96 -1.02 -23.36
C GLY A 201 -2.73 -1.91 -23.51
N GLY A 202 -2.44 -2.75 -22.51
CA GLY A 202 -1.38 -3.76 -22.49
C GLY A 202 -0.46 -3.63 -21.28
N ALA A 203 0.35 -4.68 -21.04
CA ALA A 203 1.26 -4.74 -19.90
C ALA A 203 2.33 -3.62 -19.93
N ASP A 204 2.88 -3.32 -21.11
CA ASP A 204 3.85 -2.21 -21.26
C ASP A 204 3.23 -0.84 -21.00
N ALA A 205 1.95 -0.67 -21.36
CA ALA A 205 1.22 0.57 -21.10
C ALA A 205 0.95 0.72 -19.60
N LEU A 206 0.50 -0.35 -18.94
CA LEU A 206 0.31 -0.38 -17.49
C LEU A 206 1.62 -0.08 -16.74
N ARG A 207 2.74 -0.72 -17.13
CA ARG A 207 4.05 -0.49 -16.50
C ARG A 207 4.51 0.97 -16.59
N LYS A 208 4.21 1.65 -17.70
CA LYS A 208 4.57 3.07 -17.91
C LYS A 208 3.59 4.02 -17.23
N ARG A 209 2.32 3.63 -17.10
CA ARG A 209 1.22 4.42 -16.55
C ARG A 209 0.33 3.53 -15.68
N PRO A 210 0.74 3.21 -14.44
CA PRO A 210 -0.02 2.31 -13.58
C PRO A 210 -1.33 2.98 -13.15
N ILE A 211 -2.44 2.45 -13.65
CA ILE A 211 -3.81 2.91 -13.32
C ILE A 211 -4.38 2.28 -12.05
N ILE A 212 -3.60 1.37 -11.46
CA ILE A 212 -3.89 0.75 -10.18
C ILE A 212 -2.67 0.85 -9.25
N SER A 213 -2.93 0.75 -7.97
CA SER A 213 -1.97 0.49 -6.90
C SER A 213 -2.45 -0.69 -6.07
N VAL A 214 -1.60 -1.24 -5.23
CA VAL A 214 -1.95 -2.34 -4.34
C VAL A 214 -1.48 -2.09 -2.93
N VAL A 215 -2.35 -2.35 -1.96
CA VAL A 215 -2.00 -2.42 -0.55
C VAL A 215 -1.51 -3.83 -0.23
N ALA A 216 -0.27 -3.92 0.22
CA ALA A 216 0.33 -5.15 0.74
C ALA A 216 0.53 -4.99 2.25
N CYS A 217 -0.25 -5.73 3.03
CA CYS A 217 -0.20 -5.64 4.49
C CYS A 217 0.79 -6.69 5.04
N PRO A 218 1.88 -6.28 5.72
CA PRO A 218 2.51 -7.14 6.71
C PRO A 218 1.51 -7.52 7.82
N VAL A 219 1.73 -8.68 8.42
CA VAL A 219 1.01 -9.14 9.60
C VAL A 219 1.82 -8.73 10.82
N ALA A 220 1.32 -7.74 11.56
CA ALA A 220 1.99 -7.26 12.75
C ALA A 220 1.96 -8.31 13.88
N PRO A 221 3.08 -8.51 14.60
CA PRO A 221 4.40 -7.90 14.37
C PRO A 221 5.24 -8.64 13.31
N LEU A 222 5.92 -7.87 12.43
CA LEU A 222 7.11 -8.27 11.67
C LEU A 222 6.97 -9.55 10.84
N SER A 223 5.80 -9.81 10.28
CA SER A 223 5.53 -11.06 9.55
C SER A 223 4.91 -10.81 8.18
N PHE A 224 5.18 -11.70 7.23
CA PHE A 224 4.65 -11.66 5.87
C PHE A 224 4.04 -13.01 5.51
N SER A 225 2.72 -13.01 5.31
CA SER A 225 1.97 -14.19 4.89
C SER A 225 2.32 -14.59 3.45
N ARG A 226 2.36 -15.89 3.19
CA ARG A 226 2.86 -16.46 1.94
C ARG A 226 2.19 -15.89 0.68
N GLY A 227 0.87 -15.96 0.61
CA GLY A 227 0.12 -15.53 -0.58
C GLY A 227 0.30 -14.03 -0.89
N PRO A 228 0.02 -13.14 0.08
CA PRO A 228 0.20 -11.70 -0.10
C PRO A 228 1.63 -11.26 -0.43
N VAL A 229 2.66 -11.85 0.20
CA VAL A 229 4.05 -11.45 -0.09
C VAL A 229 4.52 -11.93 -1.46
N GLU A 230 4.06 -13.11 -1.91
CA GLU A 230 4.32 -13.57 -3.27
C GLU A 230 3.60 -12.68 -4.30
N ALA A 231 2.40 -12.21 -3.98
CA ALA A 231 1.66 -11.28 -4.81
C ALA A 231 2.31 -9.90 -4.91
N GLN A 232 2.77 -9.34 -3.79
CA GLN A 232 3.54 -8.10 -3.73
C GLN A 232 4.71 -8.13 -4.72
N VAL A 233 5.47 -9.23 -4.75
CA VAL A 233 6.58 -9.42 -5.70
C VAL A 233 6.11 -9.35 -7.16
N GLU A 234 4.94 -9.89 -7.49
CA GLU A 234 4.38 -9.81 -8.85
C GLU A 234 4.00 -8.37 -9.22
N PHE A 235 3.38 -7.62 -8.31
CA PHE A 235 3.03 -6.21 -8.54
C PHE A 235 4.26 -5.32 -8.70
N ALA A 236 5.26 -5.48 -7.83
CA ALA A 236 6.54 -4.77 -7.94
C ALA A 236 7.21 -5.04 -9.29
N ARG A 237 7.21 -6.30 -9.75
CA ARG A 237 7.74 -6.69 -11.08
C ARG A 237 6.96 -6.10 -12.24
N ALA A 238 5.64 -5.93 -12.08
CA ALA A 238 4.78 -5.30 -13.09
C ALA A 238 4.93 -3.76 -13.14
N GLY A 239 5.60 -3.14 -12.15
CA GLY A 239 5.70 -1.69 -12.02
C GLY A 239 4.42 -1.05 -11.46
N VAL A 240 3.55 -1.85 -10.84
CA VAL A 240 2.39 -1.37 -10.09
C VAL A 240 2.88 -0.87 -8.72
N PRO A 241 2.49 0.35 -8.28
CA PRO A 241 2.85 0.85 -6.97
C PRO A 241 2.34 -0.07 -5.84
N VAL A 242 3.25 -0.44 -4.94
CA VAL A 242 2.95 -1.19 -3.73
C VAL A 242 2.94 -0.25 -2.54
N LEU A 243 1.85 -0.27 -1.77
CA LEU A 243 1.72 0.40 -0.49
C LEU A 243 1.92 -0.62 0.62
N SER A 244 2.97 -0.46 1.42
CA SER A 244 3.19 -1.33 2.58
C SER A 244 2.44 -0.80 3.79
N MET A 245 1.29 -1.39 4.09
CA MET A 245 0.44 -0.89 5.17
C MET A 245 0.66 -1.64 6.48
N SER A 246 1.46 -1.01 7.36
CA SER A 246 1.61 -1.49 8.74
C SER A 246 0.37 -1.17 9.57
N MET A 247 -0.19 -2.19 10.20
CA MET A 247 -1.41 -2.10 11.03
C MET A 247 -1.11 -2.55 12.46
N CYS A 248 -0.16 -1.86 13.09
CA CYS A 248 0.24 -2.15 14.46
C CYS A 248 -0.84 -1.69 15.44
N LEU A 249 -1.20 -2.58 16.37
CA LEU A 249 -2.05 -2.27 17.51
C LEU A 249 -1.15 -2.10 18.74
N GLY A 250 -1.03 -0.86 19.21
CA GLY A 250 -0.19 -0.51 20.37
C GLY A 250 -0.63 -1.26 21.62
N GLY A 251 0.26 -2.10 22.17
CA GLY A 251 -0.04 -2.94 23.34
C GLY A 251 -0.55 -4.35 23.03
N THR A 252 -0.77 -4.70 21.76
CA THR A 252 -1.12 -6.07 21.35
C THR A 252 -0.17 -6.62 20.30
N THR A 253 -0.16 -6.07 19.08
CA THR A 253 0.71 -6.49 17.97
C THR A 253 1.95 -5.61 17.80
N SER A 254 2.15 -4.66 18.70
CA SER A 254 3.37 -3.87 18.85
C SER A 254 3.54 -3.46 20.33
N PRO A 255 4.72 -2.96 20.75
CA PRO A 255 4.91 -2.44 22.10
C PRO A 255 3.85 -1.40 22.47
N VAL A 256 3.55 -1.27 23.77
CA VAL A 256 2.59 -0.25 24.27
C VAL A 256 3.13 1.19 24.15
N THR A 257 4.45 1.35 24.01
CA THR A 257 5.10 2.66 23.88
C THR A 257 5.03 3.15 22.45
N LEU A 258 4.73 4.44 22.26
CA LEU A 258 4.66 5.06 20.93
C LEU A 258 5.94 4.85 20.12
N ALA A 259 7.11 5.06 20.73
CA ALA A 259 8.40 4.84 20.08
C ALA A 259 8.61 3.38 19.64
N GLY A 260 8.16 2.41 20.45
CA GLY A 260 8.24 0.99 20.10
C GLY A 260 7.32 0.64 18.94
N THR A 261 6.08 1.14 18.95
CA THR A 261 5.15 1.00 17.82
C THR A 261 5.72 1.62 16.54
N LEU A 262 6.26 2.85 16.60
CA LEU A 262 6.89 3.51 15.45
C LEU A 262 8.07 2.71 14.90
N ALA A 263 8.92 2.15 15.78
CA ALA A 263 10.03 1.30 15.36
C ALA A 263 9.54 0.01 14.65
N THR A 264 8.44 -0.60 15.11
CA THR A 264 7.81 -1.76 14.45
C THR A 264 7.21 -1.41 13.09
N ILE A 265 6.41 -0.33 13.01
CA ILE A 265 5.83 0.18 11.75
C ILE A 265 6.93 0.42 10.72
N ASN A 266 8.02 1.07 11.15
CA ASN A 266 9.13 1.40 10.29
C ASN A 266 9.90 0.14 9.84
N ALA A 267 10.08 -0.85 10.72
CA ALA A 267 10.72 -2.12 10.37
C ALA A 267 9.91 -2.89 9.31
N GLU A 268 8.60 -3.00 9.50
CA GLU A 268 7.71 -3.66 8.55
C GLU A 268 7.72 -2.99 7.17
N ASN A 269 7.62 -1.66 7.14
CA ASN A 269 7.70 -0.89 5.90
C ASN A 269 9.06 -1.03 5.21
N LEU A 270 10.17 -0.94 5.94
CA LEU A 270 11.51 -1.08 5.36
C LEU A 270 11.78 -2.51 4.87
N ALA A 271 11.27 -3.54 5.56
CA ALA A 271 11.35 -4.92 5.08
C ALA A 271 10.55 -5.10 3.78
N SER A 272 9.34 -4.55 3.71
CA SER A 272 8.50 -4.57 2.51
C SER A 272 9.18 -3.83 1.34
N LEU A 273 9.78 -2.66 1.61
CA LEU A 273 10.57 -1.91 0.64
C LEU A 273 11.74 -2.75 0.10
N VAL A 274 12.47 -3.45 0.97
CA VAL A 274 13.56 -4.33 0.56
C VAL A 274 13.05 -5.45 -0.33
N ILE A 275 11.93 -6.10 0.00
CA ILE A 275 11.30 -7.14 -0.83
C ILE A 275 11.02 -6.60 -2.24
N ASP A 276 10.43 -5.41 -2.35
CA ASP A 276 10.09 -4.80 -3.64
C ASP A 276 11.33 -4.42 -4.46
N GLN A 277 12.35 -3.82 -3.83
CA GLN A 277 13.54 -3.35 -4.53
C GLN A 277 14.51 -4.49 -4.89
N VAL A 278 14.44 -5.62 -4.17
CA VAL A 278 15.12 -6.86 -4.57
C VAL A 278 14.37 -7.53 -5.72
N ALA A 279 13.03 -7.59 -5.64
CA ALA A 279 12.20 -8.19 -6.69
C ALA A 279 12.29 -7.43 -8.03
N ALA A 280 12.29 -6.11 -7.96
CA ALA A 280 12.33 -5.21 -9.10
C ALA A 280 12.93 -3.85 -8.69
N PRO A 281 14.25 -3.63 -8.88
CA PRO A 281 14.89 -2.34 -8.61
C PRO A 281 14.19 -1.16 -9.30
N GLY A 282 13.85 -0.12 -8.54
CA GLY A 282 13.13 1.06 -9.04
C GLY A 282 11.62 0.89 -9.11
N SER A 283 11.06 -0.23 -8.63
CA SER A 283 9.62 -0.39 -8.47
C SER A 283 9.05 0.70 -7.54
N PRO A 284 7.86 1.25 -7.82
CA PRO A 284 7.25 2.25 -6.94
C PRO A 284 6.79 1.62 -5.63
N HIS A 285 7.24 2.17 -4.51
CA HIS A 285 6.89 1.72 -3.17
C HIS A 285 6.48 2.91 -2.30
N ILE A 286 5.47 2.70 -1.46
CA ILE A 286 4.85 3.76 -0.66
C ILE A 286 4.78 3.28 0.79
N TYR A 287 5.39 4.08 1.67
CA TYR A 287 5.36 3.86 3.11
C TYR A 287 3.98 4.25 3.65
N THR A 288 3.27 3.33 4.31
CA THR A 288 1.96 3.62 4.90
C THR A 288 1.77 2.98 6.28
N SER A 289 0.81 3.52 7.04
CA SER A 289 0.46 3.02 8.37
C SER A 289 -1.02 3.27 8.64
N ASP A 290 -1.72 2.23 9.10
CA ASP A 290 -3.07 2.28 9.66
C ASP A 290 -3.06 1.69 11.07
N SER A 291 -2.14 2.22 11.89
CA SER A 291 -1.83 1.76 13.24
C SER A 291 -2.54 2.61 14.29
N THR A 292 -3.00 1.97 15.37
CA THR A 292 -3.77 2.61 16.46
C THR A 292 -3.41 1.98 17.80
N PRO A 293 -3.57 2.66 18.96
CA PRO A 293 -3.58 1.98 20.25
C PRO A 293 -4.76 0.99 20.34
N VAL A 294 -4.62 -0.02 21.19
CA VAL A 294 -5.77 -0.76 21.72
C VAL A 294 -6.54 0.13 22.70
N ASP A 295 -7.87 -0.02 22.75
CA ASP A 295 -8.76 0.64 23.74
C ASP A 295 -8.42 0.22 25.18
#